data_AF-A0A4S2LZ56-F1
#
_entry.id   AF-A0A4S2LZ56-F1
#
_cell.length_a   1.000
_cell.length_b   1.000
_cell.length_c   1.000
_cell.angle_alpha   90.00
_cell.angle_beta   90.00
_cell.angle_gamma   90.00
#
_symmetry.space_group_name_H-M   'P 1'
#
loop_
_entity.id
_entity.type
_entity.pdbx_description
1 polymer ?
#
loop_
_entity_poly.entity_id
_entity_poly.type
_entity_poly.pdbx_seq_one_letter_code
_entity_poly.pdbx_strand_id
1 'polypeptide(L)'
;MNCMPHEKDTGDQPFGLPQRLYCSSPRFKETDVECSKPIKEGENLNAKKVNLKTIQLNPCSVTSNGTIPPSELLKHPENQRYGDIAAVKMIELSKKVRELSSSLAHEQNKSRRFGDRIRALEVQLREQSKQSDALTGGQNNTVKHSEVECEACKTVKSLQEKLNKTEQSINELKDQNHILDGDLKLARKVLELETGENITNLGTWLRGLQLSCGDTTKGNSGGWRGRQQQIVLLRSKIKNLEIQMGKMTAVTKSKVEFAVDDENGESSGATSFGASELDFLDDNRLPGQPFGRVDQGNPLSRSRNMIVDSNAEKENESLRSELSVLRTRLKNSKNREKTVTSEFVELKKQLQWVLEKGKHDDELIQSLLDSKTKLQTTLEQEVKKHMELDEKLKELADESSSLRVQRDTLQTQYQEILDQKNEKIAELERMQKEWMTNTMPNVPDKSQCSSDQTTHQTSDDDNLGKQVEFLTIERDGLRQLVETLNSQLDRQIQEITELEKKIAETDRCTTASTLGSRIPRYGSNKNATEKSSPTKPDNSLDRLCSRDYRQKVINDAGLGVAAATLVGKRIDELQSALGAARDEIKALKSMVERLKNVRQEDFTILTQIVTQLRSSCSEE
;
A
#
# COMPACT_ATOMS: atom_id res chain seq x y z
N MET A 1 -29.56 45.77 -44.78
CA MET A 1 -30.24 45.15 -45.93
C MET A 1 -30.28 43.65 -45.65
N ASN A 2 -31.20 43.18 -44.82
CA ASN A 2 -32.58 42.77 -45.12
C ASN A 2 -32.64 41.67 -46.20
N CYS A 3 -32.98 40.44 -45.79
CA CYS A 3 -34.30 39.84 -46.05
C CYS A 3 -34.33 38.34 -45.64
N MET A 4 -35.01 38.05 -44.53
CA MET A 4 -35.97 36.94 -44.39
C MET A 4 -37.29 37.35 -45.11
N PRO A 5 -38.41 36.58 -45.16
CA PRO A 5 -38.72 35.19 -44.73
C PRO A 5 -39.55 34.39 -45.79
N HIS A 6 -39.94 33.14 -45.49
CA HIS A 6 -41.37 32.77 -45.43
C HIS A 6 -41.63 31.41 -44.76
N GLU A 7 -42.44 31.45 -43.70
CA GLU A 7 -43.15 30.34 -43.07
C GLU A 7 -44.36 29.90 -43.93
N LYS A 8 -44.77 28.63 -43.78
CA LYS A 8 -46.17 28.22 -43.71
C LYS A 8 -46.34 27.05 -42.73
N ASP A 9 -47.46 27.13 -42.04
CA ASP A 9 -47.84 26.53 -40.77
C ASP A 9 -49.03 25.55 -40.97
N THR A 10 -49.48 24.93 -39.87
CA THR A 10 -50.68 24.05 -39.66
C THR A 10 -50.52 22.55 -39.94
N GLY A 11 -50.94 21.59 -39.09
CA GLY A 11 -51.61 21.62 -37.78
C GLY A 11 -51.86 20.18 -37.23
N ASP A 12 -52.01 20.09 -35.91
CA ASP A 12 -52.78 19.15 -35.05
C ASP A 12 -52.74 17.59 -35.17
N GLN A 13 -52.07 16.95 -34.16
CA GLN A 13 -52.53 15.92 -33.18
C GLN A 13 -53.35 14.62 -33.59
N PRO A 14 -53.49 13.58 -32.73
CA PRO A 14 -52.51 12.62 -32.16
C PRO A 14 -52.99 11.11 -32.21
N PHE A 15 -52.26 10.21 -31.52
CA PHE A 15 -52.56 8.79 -31.14
C PHE A 15 -52.22 7.64 -32.10
N GLY A 16 -51.54 6.61 -31.54
CA GLY A 16 -51.44 5.27 -32.14
C GLY A 16 -50.35 4.37 -31.53
N LEU A 17 -50.68 3.65 -30.46
CA LEU A 17 -49.95 2.46 -29.98
C LEU A 17 -49.92 1.35 -31.05
N PRO A 18 -48.91 0.47 -31.06
CA PRO A 18 -49.10 -0.89 -31.57
C PRO A 18 -48.95 -1.99 -30.51
N GLN A 19 -49.67 -3.07 -30.79
CA GLN A 19 -50.08 -4.16 -29.94
C GLN A 19 -49.01 -5.21 -29.63
N ARG A 20 -49.28 -5.87 -28.48
CA ARG A 20 -48.97 -7.24 -28.07
C ARG A 20 -48.68 -8.22 -29.22
N LEU A 21 -47.57 -8.95 -29.11
CA LEU A 21 -47.45 -10.31 -29.65
C LEU A 21 -47.25 -11.32 -28.52
N TYR A 22 -48.11 -12.34 -28.57
CA TYR A 22 -48.13 -13.54 -27.75
C TYR A 22 -46.87 -14.38 -27.99
N CYS A 23 -46.28 -14.92 -26.92
CA CYS A 23 -45.40 -16.09 -27.02
C CYS A 23 -45.87 -17.17 -26.05
N SER A 24 -46.19 -18.31 -26.65
CA SER A 24 -46.66 -19.55 -26.05
C SER A 24 -45.57 -20.25 -25.21
N SER A 25 -46.01 -20.91 -24.14
CA SER A 25 -45.23 -21.85 -23.34
C SER A 25 -45.13 -23.22 -24.04
N PRO A 26 -44.05 -24.00 -23.77
CA PRO A 26 -44.23 -25.45 -23.70
C PRO A 26 -43.66 -26.08 -22.42
N ARG A 27 -44.30 -27.19 -22.06
CA ARG A 27 -44.06 -28.07 -20.90
C ARG A 27 -42.86 -29.02 -21.09
N PHE A 28 -42.28 -29.36 -19.93
CA PHE A 28 -41.50 -30.54 -19.51
C PHE A 28 -41.45 -31.78 -20.41
N LYS A 29 -40.25 -32.43 -20.43
CA LYS A 29 -40.04 -33.86 -20.13
C LYS A 29 -38.63 -34.12 -19.54
N GLU A 30 -38.56 -34.97 -18.53
CA GLU A 30 -37.37 -35.63 -17.95
C GLU A 30 -36.92 -36.82 -18.80
N THR A 31 -35.61 -37.10 -18.85
CA THR A 31 -35.02 -38.46 -18.89
C THR A 31 -33.54 -38.41 -18.49
N ASP A 32 -33.13 -39.35 -17.63
CA ASP A 32 -31.76 -39.68 -17.24
C ASP A 32 -30.96 -40.40 -18.34
N VAL A 33 -29.62 -40.40 -18.21
CA VAL A 33 -28.64 -41.53 -18.38
C VAL A 33 -27.23 -41.04 -18.80
N GLU A 34 -26.26 -41.40 -17.94
CA GLU A 34 -24.81 -41.70 -18.04
C GLU A 34 -23.86 -41.23 -19.17
N CYS A 35 -22.63 -40.92 -18.69
CA CYS A 35 -21.28 -41.27 -19.21
C CYS A 35 -20.40 -40.25 -19.97
N SER A 36 -19.41 -39.72 -19.23
CA SER A 36 -17.95 -39.68 -19.50
C SER A 36 -17.33 -39.27 -20.88
N LYS A 37 -16.64 -38.11 -20.82
CA LYS A 37 -15.38 -37.66 -21.50
C LYS A 37 -15.46 -37.21 -22.99
N PRO A 38 -14.42 -36.55 -23.56
CA PRO A 38 -13.87 -35.21 -23.25
C PRO A 38 -13.73 -34.32 -24.53
N ILE A 39 -13.87 -32.98 -24.46
CA ILE A 39 -13.65 -32.06 -25.62
C ILE A 39 -13.06 -30.73 -25.09
N LYS A 40 -11.81 -30.38 -25.43
CA LYS A 40 -11.35 -29.45 -26.49
C LYS A 40 -11.95 -28.03 -26.43
N GLU A 41 -11.01 -27.09 -26.54
CA GLU A 41 -11.15 -25.63 -26.59
C GLU A 41 -12.11 -25.13 -27.67
N GLY A 42 -12.72 -23.96 -27.43
CA GLY A 42 -13.29 -23.12 -28.49
C GLY A 42 -14.49 -22.26 -28.09
N GLU A 43 -14.23 -20.96 -28.01
CA GLU A 43 -15.15 -19.86 -28.36
C GLU A 43 -16.10 -19.19 -27.33
N ASN A 44 -15.88 -17.87 -27.26
CA ASN A 44 -16.84 -16.76 -27.18
C ASN A 44 -17.70 -16.52 -25.93
N LEU A 45 -17.28 -15.48 -25.21
CA LEU A 45 -18.09 -14.59 -24.40
C LEU A 45 -19.27 -13.99 -25.20
N ASN A 46 -20.48 -14.02 -24.64
CA ASN A 46 -21.31 -12.82 -24.56
C ASN A 46 -22.51 -12.93 -23.60
N ALA A 47 -22.76 -11.81 -22.92
CA ALA A 47 -24.02 -11.41 -22.26
C ALA A 47 -24.48 -12.18 -21.00
N LYS A 48 -23.89 -11.84 -19.83
CA LYS A 48 -24.65 -11.89 -18.56
C LYS A 48 -25.30 -10.54 -18.28
N LYS A 49 -26.57 -10.47 -18.68
CA LYS A 49 -27.55 -9.44 -18.35
C LYS A 49 -27.74 -9.41 -16.82
N VAL A 50 -27.17 -8.43 -16.13
CA VAL A 50 -27.43 -8.21 -14.71
C VAL A 50 -28.83 -7.61 -14.59
N ASN A 51 -29.77 -8.45 -14.17
CA ASN A 51 -31.15 -8.08 -13.93
C ASN A 51 -31.22 -7.45 -12.52
N LEU A 52 -31.02 -6.13 -12.43
CA LEU A 52 -31.31 -5.38 -11.22
C LEU A 52 -32.83 -5.28 -11.08
N LYS A 53 -33.41 -6.10 -10.18
CA LYS A 53 -34.78 -5.91 -9.71
C LYS A 53 -34.89 -4.49 -9.13
N THR A 54 -35.61 -3.63 -9.83
CA THR A 54 -36.18 -2.40 -9.29
C THR A 54 -36.97 -2.76 -8.03
N ILE A 55 -36.49 -2.33 -6.87
CA ILE A 55 -37.29 -2.35 -5.64
C ILE A 55 -38.36 -1.27 -5.84
N GLN A 56 -39.55 -1.68 -6.27
CA GLN A 56 -40.75 -0.88 -6.09
C GLN A 56 -40.96 -0.74 -4.58
N LEU A 57 -40.72 0.47 -4.06
CA LEU A 57 -41.22 0.85 -2.76
C LEU A 57 -42.73 0.98 -2.88
N ASN A 58 -43.45 -0.01 -2.35
CA ASN A 58 -44.89 0.08 -2.17
C ASN A 58 -45.19 1.23 -1.19
N PRO A 59 -46.06 2.19 -1.53
CA PRO A 59 -46.54 3.16 -0.57
C PRO A 59 -47.36 2.40 0.48
N CYS A 60 -46.93 2.47 1.75
CA CYS A 60 -47.69 1.97 2.88
C CYS A 60 -49.00 2.76 2.95
N SER A 61 -50.10 2.10 2.62
CA SER A 61 -51.45 2.57 2.90
C SER A 61 -51.68 2.53 4.42
N VAL A 62 -51.59 3.69 5.06
CA VAL A 62 -52.04 3.90 6.43
C VAL A 62 -53.57 3.79 6.42
N THR A 63 -54.08 2.70 6.97
CA THR A 63 -55.51 2.58 7.31
C THR A 63 -55.81 3.53 8.45
N SER A 64 -56.63 4.53 8.15
CA SER A 64 -57.24 5.46 9.10
C SER A 64 -58.08 4.70 10.12
N ASN A 65 -57.81 4.91 11.40
CA ASN A 65 -58.81 4.97 12.48
C ASN A 65 -58.16 5.65 13.68
N GLY A 66 -58.68 6.84 14.04
CA GLY A 66 -58.25 7.59 15.23
C GLY A 66 -57.79 9.01 14.90
N THR A 67 -58.76 9.91 14.83
CA THR A 67 -58.60 11.36 14.68
C THR A 67 -57.82 11.97 15.84
N ILE A 68 -56.59 12.43 15.58
CA ILE A 68 -55.99 13.56 16.32
C ILE A 68 -55.29 14.44 15.27
N PRO A 69 -55.61 15.74 15.17
CA PRO A 69 -55.00 16.62 14.17
C PRO A 69 -53.49 16.81 14.44
N PRO A 70 -52.63 16.97 13.42
CA PRO A 70 -51.17 17.04 13.55
C PRO A 70 -50.63 18.29 14.27
N SER A 71 -51.50 19.13 14.83
CA SER A 71 -51.18 20.46 15.33
C SER A 71 -50.79 20.50 16.83
N GLU A 72 -50.89 19.39 17.56
CA GLU A 72 -50.68 19.38 19.03
C GLU A 72 -49.46 18.61 19.54
N LEU A 73 -48.68 17.95 18.68
CA LEU A 73 -47.42 17.28 19.09
C LEU A 73 -46.17 18.17 18.98
N LEU A 74 -46.32 19.42 18.52
CA LEU A 74 -45.21 20.37 18.29
C LEU A 74 -44.99 21.39 19.44
N LYS A 75 -45.66 21.26 20.59
CA LYS A 75 -45.51 22.21 21.71
C LYS A 75 -44.44 21.84 22.74
N HIS A 76 -43.75 20.71 22.57
CA HIS A 76 -42.62 20.34 23.43
C HIS A 76 -41.28 20.69 22.75
N PRO A 77 -40.44 21.55 23.35
CA PRO A 77 -39.20 22.04 22.73
C PRO A 77 -38.18 20.94 22.43
N GLU A 78 -38.29 19.78 23.07
CA GLU A 78 -37.42 18.64 22.83
C GLU A 78 -37.78 17.88 21.54
N ASN A 79 -39.07 17.71 21.22
CA ASN A 79 -39.50 17.02 19.99
C ASN A 79 -39.28 17.85 18.72
N GLN A 80 -39.29 19.18 18.83
CA GLN A 80 -38.92 20.08 17.73
C GLN A 80 -37.45 19.87 17.33
N ARG A 81 -36.55 19.76 18.31
CA ARG A 81 -35.12 19.54 18.07
C ARG A 81 -34.83 18.20 17.39
N TYR A 82 -35.51 17.13 17.77
CA TYR A 82 -35.35 15.83 17.09
C TYR A 82 -35.93 15.82 15.67
N GLY A 83 -37.04 16.53 15.43
CA GLY A 83 -37.60 16.74 14.10
C GLY A 83 -36.64 17.51 13.18
N ASP A 84 -36.03 18.57 13.70
CA ASP A 84 -35.07 19.40 12.95
C ASP A 84 -33.78 18.61 12.64
N ILE A 85 -33.27 17.81 13.58
CA ILE A 85 -32.10 16.93 13.34
C ILE A 85 -32.41 15.87 12.27
N ALA A 86 -33.60 15.26 12.32
CA ALA A 86 -34.02 14.29 11.30
C ALA A 86 -34.21 14.93 9.92
N ALA A 87 -34.75 16.15 9.86
CA ALA A 87 -34.91 16.91 8.63
C ALA A 87 -33.55 17.29 8.01
N VAL A 88 -32.61 17.77 8.82
CA VAL A 88 -31.23 18.05 8.37
C VAL A 88 -30.58 16.78 7.84
N LYS A 89 -30.73 15.64 8.53
CA LYS A 89 -30.15 14.38 8.07
C LYS A 89 -30.78 13.87 6.78
N MET A 90 -32.08 14.06 6.61
CA MET A 90 -32.80 13.71 5.38
C MET A 90 -32.33 14.56 4.19
N ILE A 91 -32.12 15.86 4.38
CA ILE A 91 -31.57 16.75 3.36
C ILE A 91 -30.13 16.35 3.02
N GLU A 92 -29.30 16.05 4.02
CA GLU A 92 -27.92 15.63 3.83
C GLU A 92 -27.83 14.31 3.05
N LEU A 93 -28.63 13.31 3.43
CA LEU A 93 -28.72 12.03 2.72
C LEU A 93 -29.25 12.22 1.30
N SER A 94 -30.24 13.09 1.09
CA SER A 94 -30.76 13.41 -0.24
C SER A 94 -29.71 14.10 -1.11
N LYS A 95 -28.88 14.97 -0.53
CA LYS A 95 -27.73 15.60 -1.21
C LYS A 95 -26.69 14.55 -1.60
N LYS A 96 -26.36 13.63 -0.68
CA LYS A 96 -25.43 12.51 -0.91
C LYS A 96 -25.94 11.59 -2.03
N VAL A 97 -27.24 11.28 -2.06
CA VAL A 97 -27.86 10.46 -3.11
C VAL A 97 -27.76 11.15 -4.47
N ARG A 98 -27.97 12.47 -4.55
CA ARG A 98 -27.84 13.22 -5.80
C ARG A 98 -26.39 13.25 -6.31
N GLU A 99 -25.44 13.46 -5.40
CA GLU A 99 -24.01 13.44 -5.71
C GLU A 99 -23.55 12.07 -6.21
N LEU A 100 -23.90 11.00 -5.50
CA LEU A 100 -23.59 9.63 -5.93
C LEU A 100 -24.24 9.28 -7.27
N SER A 101 -25.46 9.75 -7.52
CA SER A 101 -26.15 9.56 -8.81
C SER A 101 -25.42 10.29 -9.95
N SER A 102 -24.92 11.51 -9.70
CA SER A 102 -24.09 12.25 -10.66
C SER A 102 -22.76 11.54 -10.95
N SER A 103 -22.08 11.06 -9.90
CA SER A 103 -20.81 10.33 -10.04
C SER A 103 -20.99 9.00 -10.77
N LEU A 104 -22.08 8.28 -10.51
CA LEU A 104 -22.42 7.04 -11.24
C LEU A 104 -22.67 7.32 -12.72
N ALA A 105 -23.44 8.36 -13.06
CA ALA A 105 -23.68 8.75 -14.44
C ALA A 105 -22.38 9.17 -15.15
N HIS A 106 -21.49 9.88 -14.44
CA HIS A 106 -20.17 10.24 -14.97
C HIS A 106 -19.32 9.01 -15.29
N GLU A 107 -19.27 8.03 -14.37
CA GLU A 107 -18.48 6.81 -14.58
C GLU A 107 -19.09 5.90 -15.66
N GLN A 108 -20.42 5.82 -15.76
CA GLN A 108 -21.11 5.14 -16.85
C GLN A 108 -20.80 5.77 -18.21
N ASN A 109 -20.77 7.10 -18.29
CA ASN A 109 -20.39 7.81 -19.52
C ASN A 109 -18.92 7.55 -19.88
N LYS A 110 -18.02 7.55 -18.91
CA LYS A 110 -16.60 7.23 -19.12
C LYS A 110 -16.40 5.79 -19.60
N SER A 111 -17.08 4.84 -18.98
CA SER A 111 -17.11 3.42 -19.40
C SER A 111 -17.65 3.27 -20.82
N ARG A 112 -18.73 3.98 -21.16
CA ARG A 112 -19.27 3.98 -22.53
C ARG A 112 -18.26 4.53 -23.54
N ARG A 113 -17.59 5.65 -23.23
CA ARG A 113 -16.54 6.23 -24.11
C ARG A 113 -15.37 5.28 -24.35
N PHE A 114 -14.93 4.55 -23.33
CA PHE A 114 -13.91 3.52 -23.51
C PHE A 114 -14.44 2.34 -24.33
N GLY A 115 -15.67 1.90 -24.10
CA GLY A 115 -16.32 0.87 -24.91
C GLY A 115 -16.44 1.27 -26.40
N ASP A 116 -16.80 2.52 -26.69
CA ASP A 116 -16.84 3.06 -28.05
C ASP A 116 -15.45 3.09 -28.68
N ARG A 117 -14.43 3.50 -27.92
CA ARG A 117 -13.04 3.53 -28.40
C ARG A 117 -12.51 2.12 -28.69
N ILE A 118 -12.81 1.15 -27.83
CA ILE A 118 -12.44 -0.26 -28.05
C ILE A 118 -13.10 -0.77 -29.33
N ARG A 119 -14.41 -0.57 -29.49
CA ARG A 119 -15.12 -0.97 -30.73
C ARG A 119 -14.52 -0.31 -31.98
N ALA A 120 -14.18 0.97 -31.91
CA ALA A 120 -13.56 1.66 -33.04
C ALA A 120 -12.19 1.07 -33.40
N LEU A 121 -11.38 0.72 -32.40
CA LEU A 121 -10.08 0.07 -32.60
C LEU A 121 -10.23 -1.36 -33.13
N GLU A 122 -11.22 -2.11 -32.67
CA GLU A 122 -11.54 -3.45 -33.19
C GLU A 122 -11.96 -3.40 -34.67
N VAL A 123 -12.75 -2.40 -35.06
CA VAL A 123 -13.11 -2.18 -36.47
C VAL A 123 -11.88 -1.80 -37.30
N GLN A 124 -11.02 -0.91 -36.81
CA GLN A 124 -9.77 -0.55 -37.49
C GLN A 124 -8.83 -1.75 -37.67
N LEU A 125 -8.73 -2.62 -36.65
CA LEU A 125 -7.93 -3.83 -36.73
C LEU A 125 -8.49 -4.83 -37.75
N ARG A 126 -9.81 -5.00 -37.81
CA ARG A 126 -10.46 -5.83 -38.84
C ARG A 126 -10.27 -5.28 -40.25
N GLU A 127 -10.27 -3.96 -40.42
CA GLU A 127 -10.04 -3.33 -41.72
C GLU A 127 -8.56 -3.45 -42.16
N GLN A 128 -7.61 -3.28 -41.24
CA GLN A 128 -6.19 -3.51 -41.52
C GLN A 128 -5.87 -4.97 -41.86
N SER A 129 -6.53 -5.92 -41.21
CA SER A 129 -6.41 -7.35 -41.55
C SER A 129 -6.95 -7.65 -42.95
N LYS A 130 -8.04 -7.00 -43.37
CA LYS A 130 -8.57 -7.16 -44.74
C LYS A 130 -7.67 -6.51 -45.79
N GLN A 131 -6.97 -5.43 -45.44
CA GLN A 131 -5.95 -4.81 -46.31
C GLN A 131 -4.68 -5.65 -46.46
N SER A 132 -4.27 -6.44 -45.45
CA SER A 132 -3.12 -7.35 -45.58
C SER A 132 -3.42 -8.57 -46.46
N ASP A 133 -4.66 -9.04 -46.46
CA ASP A 133 -5.07 -10.20 -47.26
C ASP A 133 -5.31 -9.85 -48.74
N ALA A 134 -5.56 -8.58 -49.08
CA ALA A 134 -5.72 -8.12 -50.45
C ALA A 134 -4.39 -7.92 -51.22
N LEU A 135 -3.23 -7.93 -50.53
CA LEU A 135 -1.91 -7.63 -51.12
C LEU A 135 -0.97 -8.84 -51.25
N THR A 136 -1.37 -10.03 -50.82
CA THR A 136 -0.47 -11.20 -50.86
C THR A 136 -1.09 -12.38 -51.63
N GLY A 137 -1.29 -12.16 -52.93
CA GLY A 137 -1.40 -13.24 -53.90
C GLY A 137 -0.02 -13.69 -54.35
N GLY A 138 0.43 -14.86 -53.89
CA GLY A 138 1.39 -15.71 -54.61
C GLY A 138 2.83 -15.77 -54.11
N GLN A 139 3.23 -17.02 -53.84
CA GLN A 139 4.57 -17.62 -53.97
C GLN A 139 5.49 -17.75 -52.74
N ASN A 140 5.58 -19.03 -52.34
CA ASN A 140 6.62 -19.77 -51.64
C ASN A 140 8.07 -19.27 -51.85
N ASN A 141 8.85 -19.08 -50.77
CA ASN A 141 9.90 -20.02 -50.31
C ASN A 141 10.95 -19.34 -49.40
N THR A 142 11.28 -20.08 -48.33
CA THR A 142 12.60 -20.15 -47.67
C THR A 142 13.27 -18.87 -47.16
N VAL A 143 12.98 -18.48 -45.90
CA VAL A 143 14.01 -17.98 -44.97
C VAL A 143 13.64 -18.40 -43.55
N LYS A 144 14.52 -19.21 -42.96
CA LYS A 144 14.86 -19.38 -41.53
C LYS A 144 13.92 -18.67 -40.54
N HIS A 145 13.26 -19.47 -39.69
CA HIS A 145 12.73 -19.09 -38.39
C HIS A 145 13.74 -18.20 -37.64
N SER A 146 13.57 -16.88 -37.75
CA SER A 146 14.26 -15.89 -36.94
C SER A 146 13.23 -15.34 -35.99
N GLU A 147 13.22 -15.93 -34.80
CA GLU A 147 13.27 -15.27 -33.50
C GLU A 147 12.98 -13.76 -33.45
N VAL A 148 11.83 -13.34 -33.98
CA VAL A 148 11.21 -12.05 -33.70
C VAL A 148 9.78 -12.35 -33.28
N GLU A 149 9.63 -13.12 -32.19
CA GLU A 149 8.45 -12.95 -31.34
C GLU A 149 8.45 -11.49 -30.92
N CYS A 150 7.64 -10.70 -31.61
CA CYS A 150 7.49 -9.27 -31.45
C CYS A 150 7.51 -8.94 -29.96
N GLU A 151 8.44 -8.08 -29.55
CA GLU A 151 8.57 -7.61 -28.18
C GLU A 151 7.24 -7.10 -27.60
N ALA A 152 6.31 -6.63 -28.44
CA ALA A 152 4.95 -6.30 -28.06
C ALA A 152 4.13 -7.51 -27.56
N CYS A 153 4.34 -8.71 -28.12
CA CYS A 153 3.72 -9.94 -27.65
C CYS A 153 4.31 -10.38 -26.29
N LYS A 154 5.61 -10.18 -26.06
CA LYS A 154 6.25 -10.45 -24.75
C LYS A 154 5.79 -9.47 -23.67
N THR A 155 5.64 -8.19 -24.00
CA THR A 155 5.10 -7.20 -23.06
C THR A 155 3.62 -7.39 -22.81
N VAL A 156 2.82 -7.77 -23.83
CA VAL A 156 1.40 -8.12 -23.64
C VAL A 156 1.26 -9.38 -22.77
N LYS A 157 2.08 -10.41 -22.99
CA LYS A 157 2.10 -11.61 -22.13
C LYS A 157 2.51 -11.28 -20.69
N SER A 158 3.52 -10.43 -20.47
CA SER A 158 3.94 -10.04 -19.11
C SER A 158 2.93 -9.13 -18.41
N LEU A 159 2.27 -8.24 -19.14
CA LEU A 159 1.16 -7.43 -18.61
C LEU A 159 -0.08 -8.30 -18.32
N GLN A 160 -0.38 -9.28 -19.17
CA GLN A 160 -1.45 -10.25 -18.93
C GLN A 160 -1.15 -11.10 -17.69
N GLU A 161 0.09 -11.53 -17.51
CA GLU A 161 0.51 -12.28 -16.33
C GLU A 161 0.45 -11.42 -15.06
N LYS A 162 0.86 -10.14 -15.13
CA LYS A 162 0.70 -9.18 -14.03
C LYS A 162 -0.77 -8.93 -13.71
N LEU A 163 -1.62 -8.77 -14.72
CA LEU A 163 -3.07 -8.63 -14.54
C LEU A 163 -3.65 -9.86 -13.86
N ASN A 164 -3.33 -11.06 -14.35
CA ASN A 164 -3.78 -12.32 -13.74
C ASN A 164 -3.30 -12.45 -12.28
N LYS A 165 -2.06 -12.05 -11.96
CA LYS A 165 -1.55 -12.02 -10.58
C LYS A 165 -2.32 -11.03 -9.70
N THR A 166 -2.63 -9.84 -10.21
CA THR A 166 -3.45 -8.87 -9.46
C THR A 166 -4.89 -9.34 -9.30
N GLU A 167 -5.49 -9.99 -10.30
CA GLU A 167 -6.82 -10.58 -10.22
C GLU A 167 -6.85 -11.73 -9.21
N GLN A 168 -5.82 -12.58 -9.19
CA GLN A 168 -5.66 -13.62 -8.19
C GLN A 168 -5.55 -13.02 -6.78
N SER A 169 -4.74 -11.97 -6.59
CA SER A 169 -4.63 -11.26 -5.31
C SER A 169 -5.95 -10.61 -4.88
N ILE A 170 -6.71 -10.02 -5.81
CA ILE A 170 -8.03 -9.46 -5.53
C ILE A 170 -9.01 -10.57 -5.10
N ASN A 171 -8.97 -11.74 -5.76
CA ASN A 171 -9.84 -12.86 -5.39
C ASN A 171 -9.46 -13.42 -4.01
N GLU A 172 -8.17 -13.54 -3.72
CA GLU A 172 -7.69 -13.96 -2.40
C GLU A 172 -8.11 -12.97 -1.29
N LEU A 173 -8.01 -11.66 -1.55
CA LEU A 173 -8.51 -10.63 -0.62
C LEU A 173 -10.04 -10.65 -0.46
N LYS A 174 -10.80 -11.02 -1.50
CA LYS A 174 -12.25 -11.22 -1.39
C LYS A 174 -12.57 -12.44 -0.54
N ASP A 175 -11.85 -13.54 -0.73
CA ASP A 175 -12.02 -14.77 0.03
C ASP A 175 -11.66 -14.54 1.51
N GLN A 176 -10.55 -13.83 1.79
CA GLN A 176 -10.20 -13.41 3.15
C GLN A 176 -11.28 -12.51 3.78
N ASN A 177 -11.82 -11.54 3.03
CA ASN A 177 -12.93 -10.72 3.53
C ASN A 177 -14.20 -11.55 3.81
N HIS A 178 -14.48 -12.59 3.02
CA HIS A 178 -15.59 -13.50 3.28
C HIS A 178 -15.38 -14.35 4.53
N ILE A 179 -14.15 -14.83 4.76
CA ILE A 179 -13.78 -15.54 6.00
C ILE A 179 -13.94 -14.60 7.20
N LEU A 180 -13.38 -13.39 7.14
CA LEU A 180 -13.49 -12.39 8.21
C LEU A 180 -14.94 -11.97 8.49
N ASP A 181 -15.79 -11.85 7.47
CA ASP A 181 -17.23 -11.59 7.65
C ASP A 181 -17.94 -12.79 8.31
N GLY A 182 -17.53 -14.02 7.98
CA GLY A 182 -17.96 -15.24 8.66
C GLY A 182 -17.58 -15.26 10.14
N ASP A 183 -16.31 -14.94 10.45
CA ASP A 183 -15.79 -14.88 11.81
C ASP A 183 -16.44 -13.76 12.62
N LEU A 184 -16.67 -12.59 12.02
CA LEU A 184 -17.43 -11.50 12.65
C LEU A 184 -18.87 -11.89 12.98
N LYS A 185 -19.54 -12.64 12.10
CA LYS A 185 -20.88 -13.19 12.37
C LYS A 185 -20.85 -14.24 13.48
N LEU A 186 -19.83 -15.08 13.53
CA LEU A 186 -19.66 -16.07 14.59
C LEU A 186 -19.38 -15.40 15.93
N ALA A 187 -18.44 -14.46 15.99
CA ALA A 187 -18.12 -13.67 17.17
C ALA A 187 -19.35 -12.91 17.68
N ARG A 188 -20.14 -12.31 16.77
CA ARG A 188 -21.42 -11.69 17.10
C ARG A 188 -22.39 -12.69 17.75
N LYS A 189 -22.56 -13.88 17.19
CA LYS A 189 -23.44 -14.90 17.79
C LYS A 189 -22.96 -15.35 19.16
N VAL A 190 -21.65 -15.50 19.36
CA VAL A 190 -21.07 -15.83 20.67
C VAL A 190 -21.38 -14.72 21.66
N LEU A 191 -21.16 -13.46 21.30
CA LEU A 191 -21.52 -12.31 22.14
C LEU A 191 -23.02 -12.27 22.45
N GLU A 192 -23.89 -12.56 21.47
CA GLU A 192 -25.34 -12.65 21.68
C GLU A 192 -25.70 -13.77 22.68
N LEU A 193 -25.01 -14.91 22.64
CA LEU A 193 -25.20 -16.01 23.59
C LEU A 193 -24.68 -15.68 24.98
N GLU A 194 -23.53 -15.01 25.09
CA GLU A 194 -22.92 -14.64 26.37
C GLU A 194 -23.68 -13.51 27.08
N THR A 195 -24.16 -12.53 26.32
CA THR A 195 -24.85 -11.34 26.85
C THR A 195 -26.35 -11.55 26.99
N GLY A 196 -26.94 -12.46 26.19
CA GLY A 196 -28.38 -12.68 26.06
C GLY A 196 -29.11 -11.56 25.33
N GLU A 197 -28.38 -10.65 24.68
CA GLU A 197 -28.91 -9.53 23.90
C GLU A 197 -28.71 -9.81 22.40
N ASN A 198 -29.68 -9.43 21.56
CA ASN A 198 -29.52 -9.55 20.11
C ASN A 198 -28.75 -8.32 19.58
N ILE A 199 -27.57 -8.54 18.99
CA ILE A 199 -26.61 -7.49 18.65
C ILE A 199 -26.72 -7.16 17.16
N THR A 200 -27.73 -6.40 16.73
CA THR A 200 -27.96 -6.09 15.30
C THR A 200 -26.77 -5.40 14.61
N ASN A 201 -26.06 -4.53 15.33
CA ASN A 201 -24.86 -3.86 14.85
C ASN A 201 -23.82 -3.77 15.98
N LEU A 202 -22.65 -4.38 15.78
CA LEU A 202 -21.59 -4.46 16.80
C LEU A 202 -21.08 -3.08 17.23
N GLY A 203 -20.90 -2.14 16.30
CA GLY A 203 -20.40 -0.80 16.60
C GLY A 203 -21.38 0.06 17.41
N THR A 204 -22.68 -0.11 17.18
CA THR A 204 -23.73 0.59 17.94
C THR A 204 -23.86 0.01 19.33
N TRP A 205 -23.77 -1.32 19.46
CA TRP A 205 -23.81 -2.02 20.74
C TRP A 205 -22.60 -1.69 21.63
N LEU A 206 -21.38 -1.71 21.08
CA LEU A 206 -20.17 -1.31 21.80
C LEU A 206 -20.22 0.16 22.27
N ARG A 207 -20.77 1.06 21.46
CA ARG A 207 -20.97 2.47 21.84
C ARG A 207 -21.99 2.62 22.96
N GLY A 208 -23.07 1.82 22.92
CA GLY A 208 -24.08 1.78 23.99
C GLY A 208 -23.47 1.35 25.33
N LEU A 209 -22.61 0.32 25.32
CA LEU A 209 -21.85 -0.09 26.50
C LEU A 209 -20.96 1.04 27.03
N GLN A 210 -20.22 1.71 26.15
CA GLN A 210 -19.29 2.78 26.56
C GLN A 210 -19.98 4.01 27.16
N LEU A 211 -21.20 4.33 26.71
CA LEU A 211 -22.02 5.42 27.27
C LEU A 211 -22.68 5.05 28.60
N SER A 212 -22.88 3.75 28.87
CA SER A 212 -23.49 3.26 30.12
C SER A 212 -22.51 3.10 31.30
N CYS A 213 -21.20 3.31 31.07
CA CYS A 213 -20.15 3.21 32.10
C CYS A 213 -19.99 4.47 32.97
N GLY A 214 -20.84 5.50 32.80
CA GLY A 214 -20.64 6.84 33.39
C GLY A 214 -21.29 7.12 34.75
N ASP A 215 -22.14 6.24 35.29
CA ASP A 215 -22.79 6.49 36.58
C ASP A 215 -22.97 5.18 37.37
N THR A 216 -22.10 4.97 38.35
CA THR A 216 -22.09 3.78 39.21
C THR A 216 -23.16 3.80 40.30
N THR A 217 -24.12 4.74 40.27
CA THR A 217 -25.11 4.88 41.35
C THR A 217 -26.53 4.40 41.02
N LYS A 218 -26.84 4.08 39.77
CA LYS A 218 -28.13 3.46 39.40
C LYS A 218 -27.90 2.21 38.57
N GLY A 219 -27.90 1.07 39.27
CA GLY A 219 -27.73 -0.25 38.70
C GLY A 219 -28.74 -0.56 37.60
N ASN A 220 -28.34 -0.38 36.36
CA ASN A 220 -28.93 -1.05 35.22
C ASN A 220 -27.80 -1.51 34.30
N SER A 221 -27.14 -2.58 34.73
CA SER A 221 -26.01 -3.23 34.08
C SER A 221 -26.45 -3.92 32.78
N GLY A 222 -26.38 -3.19 31.66
CA GLY A 222 -26.36 -3.78 30.33
C GLY A 222 -25.11 -4.65 30.15
N GLY A 223 -25.29 -5.92 29.80
CA GLY A 223 -24.19 -6.88 29.60
C GLY A 223 -24.22 -8.14 30.46
N TRP A 224 -25.01 -8.21 31.54
CA TRP A 224 -25.10 -9.42 32.40
C TRP A 224 -26.48 -10.10 32.38
N ARG A 225 -27.44 -9.58 31.62
CA ARG A 225 -28.84 -10.05 31.66
C ARG A 225 -29.00 -11.51 31.24
N GLY A 226 -28.31 -11.96 30.19
CA GLY A 226 -28.32 -13.34 29.72
C GLY A 226 -27.69 -14.32 30.71
N ARG A 227 -26.47 -14.03 31.16
CA ARG A 227 -25.77 -14.84 32.17
C ARG A 227 -26.53 -14.89 33.49
N GLN A 228 -27.11 -13.78 33.92
CA GLN A 228 -27.96 -13.73 35.11
C GLN A 228 -29.23 -14.58 34.94
N GLN A 229 -29.89 -14.54 33.77
CA GLN A 229 -31.04 -15.40 33.49
C GLN A 229 -30.65 -16.88 33.48
N GLN A 230 -29.51 -17.24 32.89
CA GLN A 230 -29.02 -18.62 32.87
C GLN A 230 -28.68 -19.11 34.28
N ILE A 231 -28.04 -18.27 35.12
CA ILE A 231 -27.76 -18.57 36.53
C ILE A 231 -29.06 -18.74 37.31
N VAL A 232 -30.06 -17.87 37.11
CA VAL A 232 -31.37 -17.97 37.78
C VAL A 232 -32.10 -19.24 37.36
N LEU A 233 -32.07 -19.59 36.07
CA LEU A 233 -32.73 -20.79 35.55
C LEU A 233 -32.05 -22.07 36.04
N LEU A 234 -30.70 -22.10 36.05
CA LEU A 234 -29.93 -23.20 36.62
C LEU A 234 -30.17 -23.34 38.13
N ARG A 235 -30.20 -22.24 38.88
CA ARG A 235 -30.55 -22.24 40.31
C ARG A 235 -31.95 -22.79 40.57
N SER A 236 -32.94 -22.40 39.74
CA SER A 236 -34.29 -22.97 39.84
C SER A 236 -34.33 -24.46 39.51
N LYS A 237 -33.51 -24.90 38.55
CA LYS A 237 -33.43 -26.32 38.16
C LYS A 237 -32.73 -27.16 39.23
N ILE A 238 -31.64 -26.64 39.83
CA ILE A 238 -30.97 -27.24 40.99
C ILE A 238 -31.97 -27.37 42.14
N LYS A 239 -32.70 -26.29 42.49
CA LYS A 239 -33.72 -26.33 43.54
C LYS A 239 -34.83 -27.34 43.26
N ASN A 240 -35.29 -27.46 42.01
CA ASN A 240 -36.28 -28.47 41.64
C ASN A 240 -35.72 -29.91 41.74
N LEU A 241 -34.46 -30.13 41.35
CA LEU A 241 -33.78 -31.41 41.50
C LEU A 241 -33.54 -31.74 42.98
N GLU A 242 -33.17 -30.77 43.81
CA GLU A 242 -33.06 -30.92 45.27
C GLU A 242 -34.40 -31.31 45.88
N ILE A 243 -35.50 -30.69 45.44
CA ILE A 243 -36.85 -31.06 45.88
C ILE A 243 -37.23 -32.47 45.39
N GLN A 244 -36.89 -32.85 44.15
CA GLN A 244 -37.13 -34.20 43.63
C GLN A 244 -36.32 -35.25 44.38
N MET A 245 -35.05 -34.98 44.67
CA MET A 245 -34.19 -35.81 45.49
C MET A 245 -34.72 -35.92 46.91
N GLY A 246 -35.11 -34.82 47.55
CA GLY A 246 -35.71 -34.83 48.89
C GLY A 246 -37.02 -35.63 48.96
N LYS A 247 -37.85 -35.57 47.91
CA LYS A 247 -39.03 -36.44 47.77
C LYS A 247 -38.65 -37.91 47.61
N MET A 248 -37.63 -38.22 46.81
CA MET A 248 -37.16 -39.59 46.62
C MET A 248 -36.56 -40.16 47.91
N THR A 249 -35.75 -39.38 48.64
CA THR A 249 -35.17 -39.77 49.94
C THR A 249 -36.22 -39.88 51.05
N ALA A 250 -37.27 -39.06 51.04
CA ALA A 250 -38.40 -39.18 51.97
C ALA A 250 -39.26 -40.43 51.70
N VAL A 251 -39.43 -40.80 50.42
CA VAL A 251 -40.08 -42.07 50.02
C VAL A 251 -39.24 -43.27 50.43
N THR A 252 -37.90 -43.18 50.36
CA THR A 252 -37.03 -44.25 50.84
C THR A 252 -37.02 -44.35 52.37
N LYS A 253 -37.10 -43.23 53.12
CA LYS A 253 -37.18 -43.25 54.59
C LYS A 253 -38.52 -43.76 55.15
N SER A 254 -39.62 -43.64 54.39
CA SER A 254 -40.91 -44.22 54.79
C SER A 254 -41.00 -45.74 54.57
N LYS A 255 -40.01 -46.36 53.93
CA LYS A 255 -40.00 -47.79 53.57
C LYS A 255 -38.94 -48.62 54.31
N VAL A 256 -38.19 -48.01 55.23
CA VAL A 256 -37.10 -48.66 55.99
C VAL A 256 -37.40 -48.57 57.49
N GLU A 257 -38.40 -49.31 57.94
CA GLU A 257 -38.60 -49.69 59.36
C GLU A 257 -38.59 -51.22 59.54
N PHE A 258 -38.03 -51.95 58.57
CA PHE A 258 -37.83 -53.39 58.71
C PHE A 258 -36.44 -53.78 58.18
N ALA A 259 -35.72 -54.53 59.01
CA ALA A 259 -34.36 -55.08 58.82
C ALA A 259 -33.19 -54.19 59.31
N VAL A 260 -33.08 -54.19 60.63
CA VAL A 260 -31.92 -54.47 61.48
C VAL A 260 -30.71 -55.17 60.80
N ASP A 261 -29.53 -54.68 61.23
CA ASP A 261 -28.19 -55.29 61.38
C ASP A 261 -27.20 -55.53 60.22
N ASP A 262 -26.04 -54.92 60.48
CA ASP A 262 -24.66 -55.41 60.42
C ASP A 262 -23.73 -55.02 59.25
N GLU A 263 -22.86 -54.08 59.62
CA GLU A 263 -21.44 -53.85 59.33
C GLU A 263 -20.77 -54.03 57.94
N ASN A 264 -20.07 -52.93 57.61
CA ASN A 264 -18.70 -52.83 57.08
C ASN A 264 -18.38 -53.31 55.66
N GLY A 265 -18.09 -52.31 54.80
CA GLY A 265 -17.41 -52.53 53.53
C GLY A 265 -17.39 -51.28 52.64
N GLU A 266 -16.54 -50.32 52.98
CA GLU A 266 -16.14 -49.23 52.08
C GLU A 266 -15.52 -49.80 50.79
N SER A 267 -16.10 -49.53 49.62
CA SER A 267 -15.36 -49.16 48.39
C SER A 267 -16.29 -49.01 47.18
N SER A 268 -16.36 -47.77 46.68
CA SER A 268 -16.43 -47.35 45.28
C SER A 268 -17.48 -47.96 44.34
N GLY A 269 -18.47 -47.13 43.99
CA GLY A 269 -19.47 -47.40 42.97
C GLY A 269 -19.00 -47.17 41.53
N ALA A 270 -19.62 -47.96 40.65
CA ALA A 270 -19.89 -47.73 39.22
C ALA A 270 -18.70 -47.88 38.23
N THR A 271 -18.48 -49.10 37.72
CA THR A 271 -18.94 -49.54 36.39
C THR A 271 -18.52 -51.01 36.17
N SER A 272 -19.46 -51.95 36.21
CA SER A 272 -19.25 -53.32 35.72
C SER A 272 -20.52 -53.77 35.01
N PHE A 273 -20.50 -53.73 33.67
CA PHE A 273 -21.35 -54.57 32.85
C PHE A 273 -20.42 -55.55 32.13
N GLY A 274 -20.49 -56.80 32.57
CA GLY A 274 -19.64 -57.89 32.11
C GLY A 274 -19.90 -58.25 30.65
N ALA A 275 -18.82 -58.28 29.88
CA ALA A 275 -18.70 -59.12 28.71
C ALA A 275 -18.01 -60.42 29.15
N SER A 276 -18.79 -61.49 29.27
CA SER A 276 -18.25 -62.85 29.33
C SER A 276 -18.70 -63.59 28.08
N GLU A 277 -17.78 -63.57 27.12
CA GLU A 277 -17.40 -64.69 26.27
C GLU A 277 -17.64 -66.04 26.99
N LEU A 278 -18.53 -66.86 26.43
CA LEU A 278 -18.65 -68.26 26.82
C LEU A 278 -18.67 -69.14 25.57
N ASP A 279 -17.52 -69.74 25.31
CA ASP A 279 -17.39 -71.09 24.76
C ASP A 279 -18.28 -72.05 25.56
N PHE A 280 -19.06 -72.88 24.86
CA PHE A 280 -19.66 -74.07 25.45
C PHE A 280 -19.16 -75.30 24.70
N LEU A 281 -18.34 -76.07 25.41
CA LEU A 281 -17.97 -77.45 25.15
C LEU A 281 -19.21 -78.36 25.14
N ASP A 282 -19.19 -79.27 24.15
CA ASP A 282 -19.50 -80.70 24.22
C ASP A 282 -19.91 -81.27 25.60
N ASP A 283 -21.13 -81.84 25.70
CA ASP A 283 -21.33 -83.07 26.47
C ASP A 283 -22.51 -83.90 25.94
N ASN A 284 -22.16 -84.96 25.20
CA ASN A 284 -22.99 -86.11 24.93
C ASN A 284 -23.18 -86.93 26.21
N ARG A 285 -24.39 -86.98 26.78
CA ARG A 285 -24.85 -88.13 27.59
C ARG A 285 -26.38 -88.17 27.75
N LEU A 286 -27.01 -89.03 26.94
CA LEU A 286 -28.19 -89.80 27.36
C LEU A 286 -27.73 -90.81 28.44
N PRO A 287 -28.56 -91.17 29.44
CA PRO A 287 -29.70 -92.07 29.17
C PRO A 287 -30.93 -91.93 30.08
N GLY A 288 -32.06 -92.43 29.57
CA GLY A 288 -32.85 -93.38 30.37
C GLY A 288 -34.11 -92.87 31.06
N GLN A 289 -35.23 -93.12 30.38
CA GLN A 289 -36.51 -93.61 30.90
C GLN A 289 -37.58 -92.65 31.45
N PRO A 290 -38.87 -93.08 31.29
CA PRO A 290 -40.01 -92.20 31.13
C PRO A 290 -40.89 -92.20 32.38
N PHE A 291 -41.25 -91.02 32.87
CA PHE A 291 -42.41 -90.89 33.73
C PHE A 291 -43.43 -89.99 33.07
N GLY A 292 -44.50 -90.64 32.63
CA GLY A 292 -45.70 -89.96 32.19
C GLY A 292 -46.25 -89.08 33.31
N ARG A 293 -46.48 -87.81 32.98
CA ARG A 293 -47.75 -87.18 33.31
C ARG A 293 -48.37 -86.71 32.02
N VAL A 294 -49.42 -87.43 31.67
CA VAL A 294 -50.49 -87.00 30.79
C VAL A 294 -51.04 -85.70 31.39
N ASP A 295 -50.58 -84.57 30.88
CA ASP A 295 -51.35 -83.34 31.02
C ASP A 295 -52.35 -83.35 29.86
N GLN A 296 -53.56 -83.84 30.17
CA GLN A 296 -54.73 -83.65 29.31
C GLN A 296 -54.94 -82.15 29.17
N GLY A 297 -54.30 -81.59 28.15
CA GLY A 297 -54.38 -80.19 27.80
C GLY A 297 -55.84 -79.82 27.59
N ASN A 298 -56.34 -78.99 28.51
CA ASN A 298 -57.46 -78.12 28.23
C ASN A 298 -57.20 -77.46 26.85
N PRO A 299 -58.13 -77.50 25.87
CA PRO A 299 -57.94 -76.84 24.58
C PRO A 299 -57.61 -75.34 24.73
N LEU A 300 -58.01 -74.73 25.85
CA LEU A 300 -57.55 -73.37 26.24
C LEU A 300 -56.05 -73.30 26.57
N SER A 301 -55.43 -74.32 27.16
CA SER A 301 -54.00 -74.32 27.51
C SER A 301 -53.11 -74.51 26.29
N ARG A 302 -53.50 -75.34 25.31
CA ARG A 302 -52.76 -75.50 24.04
C ARG A 302 -52.87 -74.25 23.16
N SER A 303 -54.05 -73.63 23.14
CA SER A 303 -54.26 -72.33 22.48
C SER A 303 -53.48 -71.21 23.17
N ARG A 304 -53.45 -71.17 24.52
CA ARG A 304 -52.68 -70.20 25.29
C ARG A 304 -51.17 -70.38 25.09
N ASN A 305 -50.66 -71.62 25.06
CA ASN A 305 -49.25 -71.90 24.78
C ASN A 305 -48.86 -71.50 23.35
N MET A 306 -49.67 -71.83 22.33
CA MET A 306 -49.41 -71.36 20.95
C MET A 306 -49.38 -69.84 20.80
N ILE A 307 -50.25 -69.11 21.54
CA ILE A 307 -50.26 -67.65 21.53
C ILE A 307 -49.00 -67.10 22.21
N VAL A 308 -48.56 -67.71 23.31
CA VAL A 308 -47.33 -67.33 24.01
C VAL A 308 -46.10 -67.59 23.13
N ASP A 309 -46.02 -68.76 22.49
CA ASP A 309 -44.92 -69.12 21.59
C ASP A 309 -44.88 -68.20 20.37
N SER A 310 -46.02 -67.91 19.74
CA SER A 310 -46.10 -66.96 18.62
C SER A 310 -45.74 -65.53 19.01
N ASN A 311 -46.08 -65.10 20.23
CA ASN A 311 -45.68 -63.79 20.75
C ASN A 311 -44.18 -63.74 21.03
N ALA A 312 -43.59 -64.81 21.61
CA ALA A 312 -42.17 -64.93 21.83
C ALA A 312 -41.37 -64.97 20.52
N GLU A 313 -41.89 -65.60 19.47
CA GLU A 313 -41.31 -65.57 18.12
C GLU A 313 -41.32 -64.16 17.51
N LYS A 314 -42.44 -63.43 17.63
CA LYS A 314 -42.54 -62.04 17.18
C LYS A 314 -41.60 -61.11 17.94
N GLU A 315 -41.47 -61.30 19.25
CA GLU A 315 -40.54 -60.55 20.08
C GLU A 315 -39.09 -60.85 19.69
N ASN A 316 -38.74 -62.13 19.48
CA ASN A 316 -37.41 -62.51 18.98
C ASN A 316 -37.09 -61.91 17.61
N GLU A 317 -38.05 -61.90 16.68
CA GLU A 317 -37.86 -61.27 15.37
C GLU A 317 -37.69 -59.75 15.49
N SER A 318 -38.47 -59.10 16.36
CA SER A 318 -38.32 -57.67 16.67
C SER A 318 -36.95 -57.36 17.27
N LEU A 319 -36.48 -58.15 18.24
CA LEU A 319 -35.17 -57.99 18.87
C LEU A 319 -34.03 -58.24 17.89
N ARG A 320 -34.15 -59.22 16.99
CA ARG A 320 -33.17 -59.46 15.91
C ARG A 320 -33.09 -58.28 14.95
N SER A 321 -34.24 -57.70 14.59
CA SER A 321 -34.32 -56.49 13.78
C SER A 321 -33.65 -55.29 14.47
N GLU A 322 -33.96 -55.05 15.75
CA GLU A 322 -33.31 -53.99 16.54
C GLU A 322 -31.79 -54.17 16.66
N LEU A 323 -31.32 -55.41 16.92
CA LEU A 323 -29.89 -55.72 16.97
C LEU A 323 -29.21 -55.44 15.62
N SER A 324 -29.89 -55.68 14.50
CA SER A 324 -29.36 -55.36 13.17
C SER A 324 -29.21 -53.83 12.98
N VAL A 325 -30.19 -53.05 13.43
CA VAL A 325 -30.18 -51.58 13.37
C VAL A 325 -29.10 -51.00 14.28
N LEU A 326 -28.92 -51.54 15.49
CA LEU A 326 -27.86 -51.11 16.40
C LEU A 326 -26.46 -51.42 15.83
N ARG A 327 -26.28 -52.58 15.19
CA ARG A 327 -25.02 -52.94 14.50
C ARG A 327 -24.69 -51.98 13.36
N THR A 328 -25.68 -51.60 12.54
CA THR A 328 -25.45 -50.62 11.45
C THR A 328 -25.16 -49.23 12.01
N ARG A 329 -25.86 -48.79 13.07
CA ARG A 329 -25.58 -47.52 13.76
C ARG A 329 -24.18 -47.48 14.36
N LEU A 330 -23.72 -48.57 14.97
CA LEU A 330 -22.36 -48.69 15.49
C LEU A 330 -21.32 -48.60 14.37
N LYS A 331 -21.54 -49.28 13.23
CA LYS A 331 -20.66 -49.20 12.06
C LYS A 331 -20.59 -47.77 11.50
N ASN A 332 -21.72 -47.09 11.39
CA ASN A 332 -21.79 -45.70 10.93
C ASN A 332 -21.07 -44.76 11.91
N SER A 333 -21.22 -44.96 13.22
CA SER A 333 -20.50 -44.21 14.24
C SER A 333 -18.98 -44.40 14.14
N LYS A 334 -18.51 -45.66 13.97
CA LYS A 334 -17.08 -45.95 13.77
C LYS A 334 -16.52 -45.34 12.49
N ASN A 335 -17.31 -45.31 11.40
CA ASN A 335 -16.88 -44.66 10.16
C ASN A 335 -16.77 -43.13 10.34
N ARG A 336 -17.74 -42.51 11.02
CA ARG A 336 -17.68 -41.08 11.37
C ARG A 336 -16.46 -40.76 12.23
N GLU A 337 -16.18 -41.59 13.24
CA GLU A 337 -14.99 -41.44 14.09
C GLU A 337 -13.70 -41.50 13.26
N LYS A 338 -13.58 -42.44 12.31
CA LYS A 338 -12.44 -42.50 11.38
C LYS A 338 -12.30 -41.26 10.50
N THR A 339 -13.41 -40.74 9.97
CA THR A 339 -13.39 -39.49 9.19
C THR A 339 -12.92 -38.31 10.06
N VAL A 340 -13.53 -38.13 11.23
CA VAL A 340 -13.17 -37.03 12.15
C VAL A 340 -11.71 -37.12 12.62
N THR A 341 -11.21 -38.32 12.93
CA THR A 341 -9.80 -38.50 13.30
C THR A 341 -8.85 -38.19 12.13
N SER A 342 -9.21 -38.54 10.90
CA SER A 342 -8.42 -38.16 9.72
C SER A 342 -8.41 -36.65 9.49
N GLU A 343 -9.55 -35.97 9.65
CA GLU A 343 -9.66 -34.51 9.57
C GLU A 343 -8.84 -33.82 10.67
N PHE A 344 -8.88 -34.35 11.90
CA PHE A 344 -8.07 -33.84 13.01
C PHE A 344 -6.57 -33.92 12.74
N VAL A 345 -6.09 -35.04 12.18
CA VAL A 345 -4.69 -35.20 11.80
C VAL A 345 -4.30 -34.22 10.70
N GLU A 346 -5.18 -33.98 9.72
CA GLU A 346 -4.90 -33.03 8.64
C GLU A 346 -4.89 -31.58 9.13
N LEU A 347 -5.84 -31.18 9.98
CA LEU A 347 -5.84 -29.88 10.65
C LEU A 347 -4.59 -29.67 11.50
N LYS A 348 -4.11 -30.71 12.18
CA LYS A 348 -2.85 -30.65 12.95
C LYS A 348 -1.64 -30.37 12.05
N LYS A 349 -1.58 -30.98 10.85
CA LYS A 349 -0.51 -30.69 9.87
C LYS A 349 -0.61 -29.25 9.34
N GLN A 350 -1.81 -28.79 9.03
CA GLN A 350 -2.04 -27.41 8.60
C GLN A 350 -1.60 -26.41 9.66
N LEU A 351 -1.96 -26.65 10.93
CA LEU A 351 -1.51 -25.83 12.05
C LEU A 351 0.03 -25.84 12.18
N GLN A 352 0.65 -27.02 12.08
CA GLN A 352 2.12 -27.14 12.12
C GLN A 352 2.78 -26.33 11.00
N TRP A 353 2.22 -26.35 9.79
CA TRP A 353 2.72 -25.58 8.65
C TRP A 353 2.61 -24.07 8.87
N VAL A 354 1.48 -23.60 9.41
CA VAL A 354 1.30 -22.17 9.74
C VAL A 354 2.27 -21.74 10.84
N LEU A 355 2.50 -22.57 11.86
CA LEU A 355 3.49 -22.29 12.90
C LEU A 355 4.90 -22.18 12.32
N GLU A 356 5.27 -23.07 11.39
CA GLU A 356 6.57 -23.02 10.75
C GLU A 356 6.72 -21.81 9.83
N LYS A 357 5.65 -21.37 9.15
CA LYS A 357 5.62 -20.11 8.42
C LYS A 357 5.83 -18.91 9.35
N GLY A 358 5.15 -18.88 10.49
CA GLY A 358 5.34 -17.85 11.51
C GLY A 358 6.79 -17.73 11.97
N LYS A 359 7.49 -18.85 12.20
CA LYS A 359 8.93 -18.82 12.55
C LYS A 359 9.80 -18.22 11.45
N HIS A 360 9.56 -18.59 10.19
CA HIS A 360 10.32 -18.01 9.08
C HIS A 360 10.04 -16.51 8.93
N ASP A 361 8.81 -16.07 9.18
CA ASP A 361 8.46 -14.65 9.20
C ASP A 361 9.17 -13.92 10.36
N ASP A 362 9.25 -14.53 11.54
CA ASP A 362 10.01 -14.00 12.68
C ASP A 362 11.51 -13.88 12.38
N GLU A 363 12.11 -14.90 11.73
CA GLU A 363 13.51 -14.86 11.28
C GLU A 363 13.75 -13.73 10.26
N LEU A 364 12.81 -13.53 9.33
CA LEU A 364 12.86 -12.43 8.37
C LEU A 364 12.76 -11.07 9.07
N ILE A 365 11.83 -10.91 10.01
CA ILE A 365 11.68 -9.69 10.81
C ILE A 365 12.98 -9.41 11.58
N GLN A 366 13.58 -10.43 12.21
CA GLN A 366 14.84 -10.28 12.93
C GLN A 366 15.98 -9.84 11.99
N SER A 367 16.09 -10.45 10.80
CA SER A 367 17.11 -10.07 9.81
C SER A 367 16.95 -8.61 9.34
N LEU A 368 15.70 -8.17 9.13
CA LEU A 368 15.39 -6.79 8.76
C LEU A 368 15.70 -5.81 9.90
N LEU A 369 15.41 -6.18 11.15
CA LEU A 369 15.76 -5.37 12.32
C LEU A 369 17.28 -5.26 12.48
N ASP A 370 18.03 -6.34 12.31
CA ASP A 370 19.50 -6.33 12.34
C ASP A 370 20.10 -5.50 11.20
N SER A 371 19.48 -5.51 10.02
CA SER A 371 19.90 -4.64 8.91
C SER A 371 19.61 -3.16 9.21
N LYS A 372 18.44 -2.85 9.76
CA LYS A 372 18.05 -1.50 10.17
C LYS A 372 19.00 -0.93 11.23
N THR A 373 19.33 -1.73 12.25
CA THR A 373 20.25 -1.29 13.32
C THR A 373 21.65 -1.03 12.77
N LYS A 374 22.18 -1.89 11.89
CA LYS A 374 23.47 -1.65 11.22
C LYS A 374 23.48 -0.37 10.36
N LEU A 375 22.41 -0.11 9.61
CA LEU A 375 22.29 1.12 8.83
C LEU A 375 22.20 2.36 9.74
N GLN A 376 21.46 2.26 10.84
CA GLN A 376 21.35 3.33 11.81
C GLN A 376 22.70 3.65 12.46
N THR A 377 23.46 2.64 12.88
CA THR A 377 24.80 2.87 13.48
C THR A 377 25.77 3.44 12.45
N THR A 378 25.70 3.02 11.19
CA THR A 378 26.52 3.59 10.11
C THR A 378 26.15 5.06 9.87
N LEU A 379 24.86 5.40 9.86
CA LEU A 379 24.40 6.77 9.72
C LEU A 379 24.87 7.65 10.90
N GLU A 380 24.76 7.16 12.13
CA GLU A 380 25.25 7.87 13.33
C GLU A 380 26.76 8.12 13.26
N GLN A 381 27.54 7.15 12.75
CA GLN A 381 28.97 7.32 12.52
C GLN A 381 29.28 8.36 11.43
N GLU A 382 28.55 8.36 10.31
CA GLU A 382 28.74 9.34 9.24
C GLU A 382 28.32 10.76 9.67
N VAL A 383 27.25 10.90 10.45
CA VAL A 383 26.87 12.19 11.05
C VAL A 383 27.98 12.70 11.95
N LYS A 384 28.56 11.84 12.78
CA LYS A 384 29.68 12.23 13.65
C LYS A 384 30.90 12.69 12.85
N LYS A 385 31.27 11.96 11.79
CA LYS A 385 32.38 12.37 10.89
C LYS A 385 32.09 13.70 10.20
N HIS A 386 30.85 13.93 9.78
CA HIS A 386 30.46 15.21 9.19
C HIS A 386 30.62 16.37 10.17
N MET A 387 30.20 16.19 11.43
CA MET A 387 30.42 17.21 12.46
C MET A 387 31.90 17.51 12.68
N GLU A 388 32.76 16.48 12.72
CA GLU A 388 34.21 16.65 12.85
C GLU A 388 34.84 17.36 11.64
N LEU A 389 34.32 17.14 10.43
CA LEU A 389 34.78 17.84 9.22
C LEU A 389 34.31 19.29 9.19
N ASP A 390 33.06 19.57 9.60
CA ASP A 390 32.52 20.92 9.67
C ASP A 390 33.30 21.77 10.70
N GLU A 391 33.71 21.17 11.83
CA GLU A 391 34.55 21.83 12.83
C GLU A 391 35.92 22.20 12.24
N LYS A 392 36.58 21.27 11.54
CA LYS A 392 37.85 21.55 10.85
C LYS A 392 37.73 22.61 9.76
N LEU A 393 36.64 22.60 9.00
CA LEU A 393 36.38 23.63 7.98
C LEU A 393 36.21 25.01 8.62
N LYS A 394 35.57 25.08 9.79
CA LYS A 394 35.44 26.33 10.54
C LYS A 394 36.79 26.82 11.05
N GLU A 395 37.62 25.95 11.62
CA GLU A 395 38.98 26.29 12.05
C GLU A 395 39.82 26.86 10.90
N LEU A 396 39.79 26.22 9.72
CA LEU A 396 40.49 26.71 8.53
C LEU A 396 39.94 28.04 8.01
N ALA A 397 38.63 28.25 8.10
CA ALA A 397 38.01 29.52 7.72
C ALA A 397 38.44 30.65 8.66
N ASP A 398 38.49 30.38 9.97
CA ASP A 398 38.96 31.32 10.98
C ASP A 398 40.44 31.66 10.77
N GLU A 399 41.30 30.68 10.49
CA GLU A 399 42.71 30.88 10.16
C GLU A 399 42.90 31.72 8.88
N SER A 400 42.14 31.42 7.82
CA SER A 400 42.16 32.20 6.57
C SER A 400 41.71 33.64 6.79
N SER A 401 40.73 33.87 7.64
CA SER A 401 40.26 35.21 8.00
C SER A 401 41.34 36.00 8.74
N SER A 402 42.07 35.37 9.66
CA SER A 402 43.19 35.96 10.39
C SER A 402 44.31 36.38 9.44
N LEU A 403 44.69 35.50 8.51
CA LEU A 403 45.71 35.79 7.49
C LEU A 403 45.28 36.92 6.55
N ARG A 404 43.99 37.00 6.19
CA ARG A 404 43.45 38.14 5.42
C ARG A 404 43.61 39.45 6.16
N VAL A 405 43.24 39.49 7.44
CA VAL A 405 43.39 40.71 8.26
C VAL A 405 44.86 41.12 8.31
N GLN A 406 45.77 40.18 8.54
CA GLN A 406 47.21 40.47 8.55
C GLN A 406 47.69 41.03 7.20
N ARG A 407 47.28 40.43 6.08
CA ARG A 407 47.60 40.93 4.73
C ARG A 407 47.05 42.34 4.52
N ASP A 408 45.81 42.60 4.91
CA ASP A 408 45.16 43.90 4.74
C ASP A 408 45.86 44.99 5.58
N THR A 409 46.33 44.66 6.78
CA THR A 409 47.14 45.59 7.59
C THR A 409 48.47 45.93 6.92
N LEU A 410 49.19 44.95 6.38
CA LEU A 410 50.44 45.18 5.64
C LEU A 410 50.20 46.00 4.37
N GLN A 411 49.13 45.71 3.63
CA GLN A 411 48.75 46.46 2.44
C GLN A 411 48.47 47.93 2.80
N THR A 412 47.79 48.19 3.92
CA THR A 412 47.53 49.55 4.40
C THR A 412 48.83 50.28 4.76
N GLN A 413 49.78 49.60 5.43
CA GLN A 413 51.10 50.17 5.74
C GLN A 413 51.90 50.51 4.47
N TYR A 414 51.91 49.62 3.46
CA TYR A 414 52.60 49.90 2.20
C TYR A 414 51.94 51.04 1.42
N GLN A 415 50.61 51.15 1.45
CA GLN A 415 49.91 52.26 0.82
C GLN A 415 50.28 53.60 1.47
N GLU A 416 50.34 53.66 2.81
CA GLU A 416 50.75 54.86 3.52
C GLU A 416 52.19 55.27 3.17
N ILE A 417 53.12 54.31 3.08
CA ILE A 417 54.50 54.58 2.65
C ILE A 417 54.53 55.12 1.21
N LEU A 418 53.74 54.54 0.29
CA LEU A 418 53.65 55.04 -1.09
C LEU A 418 53.12 56.47 -1.14
N ASP A 419 52.08 56.78 -0.37
CA ASP A 419 51.49 58.12 -0.31
C ASP A 419 52.52 59.14 0.22
N GLN A 420 53.26 58.80 1.29
CA GLN A 420 54.36 59.63 1.80
C GLN A 420 55.47 59.87 0.77
N LYS A 421 55.83 58.84 -0.02
CA LYS A 421 56.85 58.96 -1.08
C LYS A 421 56.34 59.82 -2.23
N ASN A 422 55.10 59.65 -2.65
CA ASN A 422 54.47 60.45 -3.70
C ASN A 422 54.37 61.93 -3.31
N GLU A 423 54.00 62.22 -2.06
CA GLU A 423 53.99 63.59 -1.54
C GLU A 423 55.39 64.22 -1.57
N LYS A 424 56.43 63.45 -1.21
CA LYS A 424 57.81 63.93 -1.30
C LYS A 424 58.26 64.18 -2.74
N ILE A 425 57.86 63.34 -3.68
CA ILE A 425 58.13 63.54 -5.12
C ILE A 425 57.45 64.83 -5.59
N ALA A 426 56.16 65.02 -5.28
CA ALA A 426 55.42 66.22 -5.66
C ALA A 426 56.07 67.50 -5.11
N GLU A 427 56.57 67.48 -3.87
CA GLU A 427 57.28 68.60 -3.28
C GLU A 427 58.61 68.88 -4.01
N LEU A 428 59.38 67.84 -4.36
CA LEU A 428 60.61 67.99 -5.13
C LEU A 428 60.33 68.53 -6.55
N GLU A 429 59.29 68.06 -7.22
CA GLU A 429 58.85 68.57 -8.52
C GLU A 429 58.42 70.04 -8.44
N ARG A 430 57.75 70.44 -7.35
CA ARG A 430 57.38 71.84 -7.08
C ARG A 430 58.63 72.71 -6.95
N MET A 431 59.62 72.28 -6.16
CA MET A 431 60.90 72.98 -6.01
C MET A 431 61.64 73.09 -7.34
N GLN A 432 61.67 72.03 -8.15
CA GLN A 432 62.29 72.04 -9.46
C GLN A 432 61.61 73.03 -10.42
N LYS A 433 60.27 73.07 -10.42
CA LYS A 433 59.50 74.00 -11.25
C LYS A 433 59.74 75.45 -10.84
N GLU A 434 59.79 75.73 -9.55
CA GLU A 434 60.10 77.06 -8.99
C GLU A 434 61.51 77.52 -9.38
N TRP A 435 62.50 76.62 -9.32
CA TRP A 435 63.85 76.85 -9.83
C TRP A 435 63.88 77.17 -11.34
N MET A 436 63.15 76.40 -12.16
CA MET A 436 63.09 76.64 -13.60
C MET A 436 62.43 77.99 -13.95
N THR A 437 61.43 78.42 -13.17
CA THR A 437 60.77 79.71 -13.39
C THR A 437 61.61 80.91 -12.93
N ASN A 438 62.47 80.74 -11.93
CA ASN A 438 63.32 81.83 -11.41
C ASN A 438 64.66 82.01 -12.15
N THR A 439 65.08 81.05 -12.98
CA THR A 439 66.44 81.02 -13.58
C THR A 439 66.52 81.38 -15.08
N MET A 440 65.49 82.01 -15.67
CA MET A 440 65.53 82.42 -17.09
C MET A 440 65.14 83.89 -17.30
N PRO A 441 66.09 84.80 -17.61
CA PRO A 441 65.85 85.93 -18.50
C PRO A 441 66.02 85.53 -19.98
N ASN A 442 65.36 86.32 -20.81
CA ASN A 442 65.02 86.15 -22.22
C ASN A 442 66.23 86.19 -23.21
N VAL A 443 65.94 85.83 -24.47
CA VAL A 443 66.62 86.07 -25.78
C VAL A 443 67.68 85.04 -26.34
N PRO A 444 67.98 85.02 -27.68
CA PRO A 444 67.76 83.84 -28.54
C PRO A 444 69.01 83.35 -29.32
N ASP A 445 68.85 82.22 -30.01
CA ASP A 445 69.49 81.78 -31.27
C ASP A 445 71.04 81.77 -31.47
N LYS A 446 71.50 80.64 -32.04
CA LYS A 446 72.75 80.35 -32.79
C LYS A 446 74.13 80.12 -32.12
N SER A 447 74.66 78.96 -32.52
CA SER A 447 76.02 78.68 -33.04
C SER A 447 77.11 78.10 -32.10
N GLN A 448 77.59 76.93 -32.52
CA GLN A 448 78.99 76.49 -32.71
C GLN A 448 80.04 76.54 -31.57
N CYS A 449 80.69 75.37 -31.44
CA CYS A 449 82.15 75.13 -31.33
C CYS A 449 82.85 75.01 -29.95
N SER A 450 83.37 73.80 -29.72
CA SER A 450 84.76 73.42 -29.37
C SER A 450 85.42 73.78 -28.02
N SER A 451 86.10 72.74 -27.53
CA SER A 451 87.32 72.64 -26.70
C SER A 451 87.30 72.94 -25.20
N ASP A 452 87.62 71.87 -24.47
CA ASP A 452 88.75 71.72 -23.55
C ASP A 452 89.01 72.84 -22.53
N GLN A 453 88.81 72.54 -21.24
CA GLN A 453 89.92 72.34 -20.29
C GLN A 453 89.43 71.95 -18.88
N THR A 454 89.85 70.75 -18.47
CA THR A 454 90.47 70.38 -17.18
C THR A 454 89.91 70.82 -15.81
N THR A 455 89.83 69.79 -14.96
CA THR A 455 90.19 69.74 -13.51
C THR A 455 89.28 70.41 -12.50
N HIS A 456 88.47 69.59 -11.81
CA HIS A 456 88.59 69.25 -10.38
C HIS A 456 87.23 68.76 -9.85
N GLN A 457 87.11 67.47 -9.50
CA GLN A 457 86.24 66.95 -8.41
C GLN A 457 86.32 65.42 -8.35
N THR A 458 87.43 64.89 -7.83
CA THR A 458 87.62 63.45 -7.52
C THR A 458 86.95 63.07 -6.19
N SER A 459 85.70 63.49 -5.98
CA SER A 459 84.93 63.23 -4.75
C SER A 459 83.53 62.70 -5.03
N ASP A 460 82.99 62.94 -6.23
CA ASP A 460 81.60 62.60 -6.54
C ASP A 460 81.46 61.25 -7.26
N ASP A 461 82.52 60.73 -7.90
CA ASP A 461 82.53 59.38 -8.49
C ASP A 461 82.50 58.27 -7.43
N ASP A 462 83.13 58.47 -6.27
CA ASP A 462 83.04 57.53 -5.14
C ASP A 462 81.63 57.53 -4.52
N ASN A 463 80.92 58.66 -4.61
CA ASN A 463 79.55 58.77 -4.08
C ASN A 463 78.54 58.16 -5.06
N LEU A 464 78.74 58.38 -6.37
CA LEU A 464 77.93 57.76 -7.42
C LEU A 464 78.16 56.24 -7.46
N GLY A 465 79.41 55.78 -7.28
CA GLY A 465 79.76 54.37 -7.16
C GLY A 465 79.07 53.70 -5.98
N LYS A 466 79.07 54.33 -4.79
CA LYS A 466 78.35 53.85 -3.59
C LYS A 466 76.84 53.84 -3.77
N GLN A 467 76.28 54.85 -4.44
CA GLN A 467 74.85 54.92 -4.74
C GLN A 467 74.44 53.81 -5.72
N VAL A 468 75.26 53.55 -6.76
CA VAL A 468 75.04 52.46 -7.70
C VAL A 468 75.18 51.11 -7.00
N GLU A 469 76.16 50.93 -6.11
CA GLU A 469 76.32 49.71 -5.32
C GLU A 469 75.13 49.47 -4.39
N PHE A 470 74.63 50.52 -3.71
CA PHE A 470 73.43 50.44 -2.87
C PHE A 470 72.18 50.07 -3.67
N LEU A 471 71.96 50.71 -4.82
CA LEU A 471 70.83 50.39 -5.71
C LEU A 471 70.96 48.99 -6.31
N THR A 472 72.18 48.49 -6.51
CA THR A 472 72.44 47.12 -6.98
C THR A 472 72.07 46.11 -5.89
N ILE A 473 72.44 46.36 -4.63
CA ILE A 473 72.06 45.54 -3.48
C ILE A 473 70.54 45.55 -3.28
N GLU A 474 69.89 46.71 -3.39
CA GLU A 474 68.43 46.83 -3.26
C GLU A 474 67.70 46.10 -4.40
N ARG A 475 68.17 46.25 -5.64
CA ARG A 475 67.67 45.50 -6.80
C ARG A 475 67.80 43.99 -6.59
N ASP A 476 68.94 43.53 -6.06
CA ASP A 476 69.19 42.11 -5.85
C ASP A 476 68.35 41.55 -4.68
N GLY A 477 68.14 42.34 -3.63
CA GLY A 477 67.20 42.02 -2.55
C GLY A 477 65.74 41.93 -3.03
N LEU A 478 65.31 42.86 -3.88
CA LEU A 478 63.99 42.82 -4.52
C LEU A 478 63.84 41.62 -5.46
N ARG A 479 64.88 41.28 -6.23
CA ARG A 479 64.89 40.06 -7.04
C ARG A 479 64.73 38.81 -6.18
N GLN A 480 65.46 38.73 -5.07
CA GLN A 480 65.38 37.58 -4.16
C GLN A 480 64.02 37.48 -3.46
N LEU A 481 63.39 38.61 -3.13
CA LEU A 481 62.02 38.65 -2.61
C LEU A 481 61.00 38.16 -3.65
N VAL A 482 61.10 38.64 -4.89
CA VAL A 482 60.24 38.18 -6.00
C VAL A 482 60.43 36.69 -6.26
N GLU A 483 61.66 36.18 -6.19
CA GLU A 483 61.96 34.76 -6.36
C GLU A 483 61.40 33.91 -5.21
N THR A 484 61.42 34.42 -3.98
CA THR A 484 60.81 33.78 -2.81
C THR A 484 59.29 33.76 -2.92
N LEU A 485 58.67 34.88 -3.33
CA LEU A 485 57.22 34.99 -3.54
C LEU A 485 56.75 34.09 -4.69
N ASN A 486 57.49 34.03 -5.80
CA ASN A 486 57.20 33.12 -6.90
C ASN A 486 57.33 31.66 -6.46
N SER A 487 58.38 31.31 -5.68
CA SER A 487 58.53 29.96 -5.12
C SER A 487 57.37 29.60 -4.17
N GLN A 488 56.84 30.58 -3.43
CA GLN A 488 55.69 30.38 -2.56
C GLN A 488 54.39 30.24 -3.35
N LEU A 489 54.21 31.02 -4.41
CA LEU A 489 53.09 30.91 -5.33
C LEU A 489 53.09 29.55 -6.04
N ASP A 490 54.25 29.09 -6.53
CA ASP A 490 54.40 27.77 -7.16
C ASP A 490 54.07 26.64 -6.17
N ARG A 491 54.49 26.77 -4.90
CA ARG A 491 54.11 25.82 -3.84
C ARG A 491 52.60 25.81 -3.61
N GLN A 492 51.95 26.97 -3.57
CA GLN A 492 50.49 27.05 -3.43
C GLN A 492 49.75 26.49 -4.64
N ILE A 493 50.26 26.71 -5.86
CA ILE A 493 49.71 26.11 -7.07
C ILE A 493 49.84 24.58 -7.00
N GLN A 494 50.99 24.05 -6.58
CA GLN A 494 51.17 22.61 -6.39
C GLN A 494 50.19 22.05 -5.35
N GLU A 495 49.99 22.73 -4.24
CA GLU A 495 49.03 22.34 -3.20
C GLU A 495 47.59 22.32 -3.72
N ILE A 496 47.17 23.36 -4.46
CA ILE A 496 45.85 23.41 -5.11
C ILE A 496 45.70 22.24 -6.09
N THR A 497 46.69 21.97 -6.94
CA THR A 497 46.61 20.85 -7.91
C THR A 497 46.53 19.48 -7.21
N GLU A 498 47.20 19.31 -6.06
CA GLU A 498 47.11 18.07 -5.28
C GLU A 498 45.75 17.94 -4.57
N LEU A 499 45.18 19.05 -4.09
CA LEU A 499 43.82 19.07 -3.53
C LEU A 499 42.77 18.79 -4.62
N GLU A 500 42.88 19.38 -5.81
CA GLU A 500 42.01 19.07 -6.96
C GLU A 500 42.10 17.60 -7.34
N LYS A 501 43.31 17.01 -7.32
CA LYS A 501 43.52 15.58 -7.54
C LYS A 501 42.87 14.72 -6.45
N LYS A 502 42.95 15.13 -5.18
CA LYS A 502 42.28 14.44 -4.06
C LYS A 502 40.76 14.52 -4.18
N ILE A 503 40.21 15.69 -4.56
CA ILE A 503 38.77 15.87 -4.82
C ILE A 503 38.32 14.97 -5.97
N ALA A 504 39.07 14.96 -7.08
CA ALA A 504 38.78 14.09 -8.21
C ALA A 504 38.85 12.59 -7.83
N GLU A 505 39.75 12.21 -6.92
CA GLU A 505 39.84 10.84 -6.41
C GLU A 505 38.70 10.50 -5.44
N THR A 506 38.27 11.44 -4.60
CA THR A 506 37.06 11.25 -3.77
C THR A 506 35.80 11.17 -4.61
N ASP A 507 35.71 11.93 -5.70
CA ASP A 507 34.60 11.87 -6.65
C ASP A 507 34.60 10.53 -7.41
N ARG A 508 35.78 10.00 -7.73
CA ARG A 508 35.91 8.63 -8.27
C ARG A 508 35.55 7.56 -7.25
N CYS A 509 35.91 7.72 -5.98
CA CYS A 509 35.56 6.77 -4.91
C CYS A 509 34.06 6.80 -4.59
N THR A 510 33.44 7.97 -4.53
CA THR A 510 31.99 8.10 -4.30
C THR A 510 31.19 7.54 -5.47
N THR A 511 31.62 7.79 -6.71
CA THR A 511 31.00 7.18 -7.90
C THR A 511 31.26 5.66 -7.99
N ALA A 512 32.42 5.17 -7.53
CA ALA A 512 32.75 3.74 -7.48
C ALA A 512 32.03 2.98 -6.35
N SER A 513 31.72 3.61 -5.21
CA SER A 513 30.90 2.99 -4.15
C SER A 513 29.44 2.79 -4.57
N THR A 514 28.91 3.60 -5.50
CA THR A 514 27.63 3.34 -6.18
C THR A 514 27.72 2.34 -7.35
N LEU A 515 28.92 1.93 -7.76
CA LEU A 515 29.18 1.06 -8.92
C LEU A 515 30.30 0.06 -8.64
N GLY A 516 30.09 -0.80 -7.63
CA GLY A 516 30.95 -1.95 -7.41
C GLY A 516 30.73 -3.06 -8.45
N SER A 517 31.37 -2.96 -9.64
CA SER A 517 31.95 -4.09 -10.41
C SER A 517 32.57 -3.65 -11.76
N ARG A 518 33.91 -3.47 -11.78
CA ARG A 518 34.94 -3.88 -12.80
C ARG A 518 34.71 -3.51 -14.30
N ILE A 519 35.65 -3.01 -15.13
CA ILE A 519 37.13 -3.04 -15.29
C ILE A 519 37.53 -1.90 -16.28
N PRO A 520 38.79 -1.39 -16.30
CA PRO A 520 39.21 -0.24 -17.11
C PRO A 520 39.52 -0.61 -18.57
N ARG A 521 39.23 0.29 -19.53
CA ARG A 521 39.79 0.23 -20.89
C ARG A 521 40.63 1.45 -21.19
N TYR A 522 41.87 1.18 -21.59
CA TYR A 522 42.75 2.05 -22.37
C TYR A 522 42.15 2.30 -23.77
N GLY A 523 42.45 3.49 -24.31
CA GLY A 523 42.71 3.66 -25.75
C GLY A 523 41.64 4.38 -26.57
N SER A 524 41.94 5.65 -26.88
CA SER A 524 41.61 6.44 -28.07
C SER A 524 40.64 5.86 -29.11
N ASN A 525 39.63 6.65 -29.50
CA ASN A 525 39.71 7.30 -30.80
C ASN A 525 38.81 8.53 -30.95
N LYS A 526 39.40 9.55 -31.58
CA LYS A 526 38.75 10.77 -32.06
C LYS A 526 37.90 10.44 -33.29
N ASN A 527 36.78 11.16 -33.42
CA ASN A 527 36.14 11.68 -34.65
C ASN A 527 34.62 11.49 -34.60
N ALA A 528 33.90 12.59 -34.44
CA ALA A 528 32.73 12.94 -35.25
C ALA A 528 32.15 14.27 -34.76
N THR A 529 32.52 15.31 -35.47
CA THR A 529 31.78 16.57 -35.63
C THR A 529 30.32 16.27 -35.97
N GLU A 530 29.37 16.81 -35.21
CA GLU A 530 28.06 17.17 -35.76
C GLU A 530 27.48 18.40 -35.07
N LYS A 531 27.14 19.37 -35.90
CA LYS A 531 26.59 20.70 -35.59
C LYS A 531 25.07 20.66 -35.51
N SER A 532 24.52 21.67 -34.83
CA SER A 532 23.15 22.23 -34.95
C SER A 532 22.06 21.51 -34.13
N SER A 533 21.11 22.14 -33.43
CA SER A 533 20.59 23.52 -33.39
C SER A 533 19.80 23.73 -32.08
N PRO A 534 19.43 24.97 -31.68
CA PRO A 534 18.74 25.22 -30.41
C PRO A 534 17.22 25.10 -30.56
N THR A 535 16.61 24.13 -29.89
CA THR A 535 15.14 24.02 -29.78
C THR A 535 14.72 23.65 -28.36
N LYS A 536 13.83 24.49 -27.81
CA LYS A 536 12.94 24.44 -26.62
C LYS A 536 13.17 23.38 -25.52
N PRO A 537 13.02 23.75 -24.23
CA PRO A 537 13.14 22.83 -23.12
C PRO A 537 11.85 22.03 -22.99
N ASP A 538 11.77 20.87 -23.62
CA ASP A 538 10.73 19.91 -23.27
C ASP A 538 11.20 18.49 -23.56
N ASN A 539 10.93 17.60 -22.59
CA ASN A 539 10.95 16.14 -22.74
C ASN A 539 12.30 15.41 -22.76
N SER A 540 13.34 15.93 -22.11
CA SER A 540 14.57 15.14 -21.85
C SER A 540 14.31 13.87 -21.04
N LEU A 541 13.42 13.96 -20.04
CA LEU A 541 12.98 12.83 -19.22
C LEU A 541 12.13 11.80 -19.98
N ASP A 542 11.24 12.24 -20.86
CA ASP A 542 10.47 11.33 -21.73
C ASP A 542 11.38 10.56 -22.69
N ARG A 543 12.42 11.24 -23.19
CA ARG A 543 13.40 10.59 -24.05
C ARG A 543 14.19 9.52 -23.29
N LEU A 544 14.56 9.77 -22.04
CA LEU A 544 15.28 8.81 -21.19
C LEU A 544 14.41 7.63 -20.77
N CYS A 545 13.10 7.83 -20.57
CA CYS A 545 12.15 6.77 -20.30
C CYS A 545 11.69 6.03 -21.58
N SER A 546 12.06 6.50 -22.77
CA SER A 546 11.67 5.86 -24.02
C SER A 546 12.44 4.56 -24.26
N ARG A 547 11.74 3.58 -24.82
CA ARG A 547 12.30 2.33 -25.30
C ARG A 547 13.36 2.55 -26.39
N ASP A 548 13.23 3.62 -27.18
CA ASP A 548 14.17 3.94 -28.25
C ASP A 548 15.55 4.32 -27.71
N TYR A 549 15.59 4.97 -26.54
CA TYR A 549 16.85 5.30 -25.87
C TYR A 549 17.60 4.05 -25.44
N ARG A 550 16.90 3.08 -24.85
CA ARG A 550 17.47 1.77 -24.50
C ARG A 550 18.06 1.06 -25.72
N GLN A 551 17.29 0.98 -26.81
CA GLN A 551 17.75 0.28 -28.01
C GLN A 551 18.97 0.98 -28.61
N LYS A 552 18.98 2.31 -28.63
CA LYS A 552 20.13 3.10 -29.09
C LYS A 552 21.37 2.86 -28.24
N VAL A 553 21.26 2.94 -26.91
CA VAL A 553 22.40 2.73 -25.99
C VAL A 553 22.96 1.31 -26.10
N ILE A 554 22.10 0.29 -26.23
CA ILE A 554 22.56 -1.10 -26.37
C ILE A 554 23.26 -1.31 -27.72
N ASN A 555 22.72 -0.73 -28.80
CA ASN A 555 23.32 -0.84 -30.14
C ASN A 555 24.66 -0.08 -30.22
N ASP A 556 24.73 1.13 -29.68
CA ASP A 556 25.93 1.98 -29.68
C ASP A 556 27.06 1.39 -28.83
N ALA A 557 26.74 0.61 -27.80
CA ALA A 557 27.72 -0.02 -26.91
C ALA A 557 28.39 -1.28 -27.49
N GLY A 558 27.91 -1.81 -28.63
CA GLY A 558 28.51 -2.98 -29.30
C GLY A 558 28.63 -4.23 -28.41
N LEU A 559 27.70 -4.41 -27.47
CA LEU A 559 27.74 -5.48 -26.47
C LEU A 559 27.34 -6.83 -27.09
N GLY A 560 27.99 -7.92 -26.64
CA GLY A 560 27.53 -9.27 -26.95
C GLY A 560 26.14 -9.56 -26.36
N VAL A 561 25.39 -10.49 -26.96
CA VAL A 561 23.96 -10.74 -26.68
C VAL A 561 23.66 -10.94 -25.18
N ALA A 562 24.50 -11.68 -24.46
CA ALA A 562 24.32 -11.91 -23.02
C ALA A 562 24.52 -10.63 -22.19
N ALA A 563 25.54 -9.83 -22.51
CA ALA A 563 25.81 -8.57 -21.84
C ALA A 563 24.74 -7.52 -22.18
N ALA A 564 24.31 -7.45 -23.44
CA ALA A 564 23.22 -6.59 -23.90
C ALA A 564 21.90 -6.91 -23.17
N THR A 565 21.62 -8.19 -22.92
CA THR A 565 20.42 -8.61 -22.18
C THR A 565 20.48 -8.18 -20.72
N LEU A 566 21.63 -8.35 -20.06
CA LEU A 566 21.80 -7.95 -18.65
C LEU A 566 21.74 -6.43 -18.48
N VAL A 567 22.47 -5.69 -19.32
CA VAL A 567 22.44 -4.22 -19.32
C VAL A 567 21.05 -3.72 -19.68
N GLY A 568 20.37 -4.35 -20.63
CA GLY A 568 18.98 -4.04 -20.98
C GLY A 568 18.03 -4.16 -19.80
N LYS A 569 18.12 -5.26 -19.02
CA LYS A 569 17.30 -5.42 -17.79
C LYS A 569 17.57 -4.31 -16.77
N ARG A 570 18.83 -3.92 -16.58
CA ARG A 570 19.17 -2.82 -15.65
C ARG A 570 18.67 -1.47 -16.15
N ILE A 571 18.73 -1.21 -17.45
CA ILE A 571 18.11 -0.02 -18.05
C ILE A 571 16.60 -0.06 -17.83
N ASP A 572 15.93 -1.19 -18.02
CA ASP A 572 14.49 -1.34 -17.81
C ASP A 572 14.09 -1.07 -16.34
N GLU A 573 14.85 -1.59 -15.36
CA GLU A 573 14.67 -1.31 -13.93
C GLU A 573 14.82 0.18 -13.62
N LEU A 574 15.88 0.83 -14.13
CA LEU A 574 16.13 2.25 -13.94
C LEU A 574 15.08 3.13 -14.62
N GLN A 575 14.63 2.78 -15.83
CA GLN A 575 13.55 3.47 -16.53
C GLN A 575 12.22 3.34 -15.77
N SER A 576 11.94 2.18 -15.19
CA SER A 576 10.75 1.97 -14.36
C SER A 576 10.80 2.78 -13.07
N ALA A 577 11.96 2.85 -12.40
CA ALA A 577 12.15 3.67 -11.20
C ALA A 577 12.03 5.18 -11.52
N LEU A 578 12.64 5.62 -12.63
CA LEU A 578 12.57 7.00 -13.10
C LEU A 578 11.13 7.40 -13.47
N GLY A 579 10.36 6.50 -14.08
CA GLY A 579 8.93 6.67 -14.35
C GLY A 579 8.11 6.86 -13.08
N ALA A 580 8.33 6.00 -12.07
CA ALA A 580 7.64 6.10 -10.78
C ALA A 580 7.95 7.43 -10.06
N ALA A 581 9.22 7.84 -10.00
CA ALA A 581 9.64 9.10 -9.40
C ALA A 581 9.03 10.31 -10.13
N ARG A 582 8.92 10.24 -11.46
CA ARG A 582 8.26 11.28 -12.25
C ARG A 582 6.76 11.39 -11.93
N ASP A 583 6.06 10.27 -11.83
CA ASP A 583 4.63 10.25 -11.51
C ASP A 583 4.37 10.77 -10.09
N GLU A 584 5.25 10.46 -9.15
CA GLU A 584 5.23 11.02 -7.79
C GLU A 584 5.43 12.55 -7.81
N ILE A 585 6.43 13.05 -8.53
CA ILE A 585 6.65 14.51 -8.71
C ILE A 585 5.39 15.17 -9.30
N LYS A 586 4.75 14.53 -10.29
CA LYS A 586 3.51 15.04 -10.90
C LYS A 586 2.35 15.07 -9.89
N ALA A 587 2.23 14.03 -9.06
CA ALA A 587 1.23 13.97 -7.99
C ALA A 587 1.47 15.05 -6.92
N LEU A 588 2.72 15.25 -6.49
CA LEU A 588 3.11 16.30 -5.55
C LEU A 588 2.82 17.69 -6.12
N LYS A 589 3.13 17.95 -7.39
CA LYS A 589 2.78 19.22 -8.05
C LYS A 589 1.27 19.47 -8.05
N SER A 590 0.46 18.45 -8.36
CA SER A 590 -1.01 18.55 -8.29
C SER A 590 -1.51 18.82 -6.86
N MET A 591 -0.86 18.24 -5.86
CA MET A 591 -1.19 18.47 -4.45
C MET A 591 -0.85 19.89 -3.99
N VAL A 592 0.32 20.41 -4.38
CA VAL A 592 0.72 21.78 -4.10
C VAL A 592 -0.27 22.78 -4.73
N GLU A 593 -0.69 22.57 -5.98
CA GLU A 593 -1.66 23.46 -6.61
C GLU A 593 -3.02 23.42 -5.92
N ARG A 594 -3.48 22.25 -5.47
CA ARG A 594 -4.69 22.13 -4.64
C ARG A 594 -4.57 22.90 -3.32
N LEU A 595 -3.44 22.77 -2.62
CA LEU A 595 -3.21 23.48 -1.35
C LEU A 595 -3.18 25.00 -1.56
N LYS A 596 -2.59 25.46 -2.65
CA LYS A 596 -2.59 26.87 -3.04
C LYS A 596 -4.01 27.37 -3.29
N ASN A 597 -4.86 26.60 -3.98
CA ASN A 597 -6.26 26.96 -4.19
C ASN A 597 -7.04 27.04 -2.87
N VAL A 598 -6.87 26.06 -1.97
CA VAL A 598 -7.51 26.09 -0.64
C VAL A 598 -7.08 27.32 0.15
N ARG A 599 -5.79 27.66 0.17
CA ARG A 599 -5.31 28.89 0.84
C ARG A 599 -5.89 30.16 0.23
N GLN A 600 -6.09 30.19 -1.09
CA GLN A 600 -6.71 31.32 -1.76
C GLN A 600 -8.19 31.46 -1.41
N GLU A 601 -8.91 30.34 -1.29
CA GLU A 601 -10.29 30.30 -0.81
C GLU A 601 -10.39 30.77 0.65
N ASP A 602 -9.52 30.27 1.54
CA ASP A 602 -9.44 30.70 2.95
C ASP A 602 -9.18 32.21 3.06
N PHE A 603 -8.22 32.72 2.28
CA PHE A 603 -7.93 34.16 2.24
C PHE A 603 -9.13 34.98 1.77
N THR A 604 -9.88 34.48 0.79
CA THR A 604 -11.09 35.13 0.27
C THR A 604 -12.18 35.17 1.34
N ILE A 605 -12.40 34.07 2.06
CA ILE A 605 -13.37 33.98 3.17
C ILE A 605 -12.98 34.94 4.29
N LEU A 606 -11.71 34.94 4.72
CA LEU A 606 -11.21 35.86 5.74
C LEU A 606 -11.41 37.32 5.33
N THR A 607 -11.12 37.66 4.07
CA THR A 607 -11.35 39.01 3.54
C THR A 607 -12.83 39.38 3.58
N GLN A 608 -13.72 38.45 3.24
CA GLN A 608 -15.17 38.67 3.32
C GLN A 608 -15.64 38.90 4.76
N ILE A 609 -15.16 38.10 5.72
CA ILE A 609 -15.47 38.25 7.15
C ILE A 609 -15.00 39.63 7.64
N VAL A 610 -13.76 40.02 7.34
CA VAL A 610 -13.22 41.33 7.73
C VAL A 610 -14.04 42.47 7.12
N THR A 611 -14.50 42.32 5.87
CA THR A 611 -15.33 43.32 5.20
C THR A 611 -16.71 43.43 5.87
N GLN A 612 -17.34 42.31 6.22
CA GLN A 612 -18.61 42.30 6.97
C GLN A 612 -18.50 42.90 8.36
N LEU A 613 -17.39 42.65 9.06
CA LEU A 613 -17.12 43.27 10.36
C LEU A 613 -16.94 44.79 10.23
N ARG A 614 -16.22 45.26 9.21
CA ARG A 614 -16.07 46.71 8.95
C ARG A 614 -17.39 47.39 8.61
N SER A 615 -18.25 46.77 7.82
CA SER A 615 -19.57 47.32 7.52
C SER A 615 -20.45 47.38 8.76
N SER A 616 -20.41 46.34 9.61
CA SER A 616 -21.18 46.29 10.87
C SER A 616 -20.73 47.37 11.85
N CYS A 617 -19.42 47.65 11.95
CA CYS A 617 -18.89 48.73 12.79
C CYS A 617 -19.15 50.15 12.25
N SER A 618 -19.59 50.31 11.00
CA SER A 618 -19.86 51.63 10.41
C SER A 618 -21.34 52.04 10.48
N GLU A 619 -22.21 51.13 10.92
CA GLU A 619 -23.66 51.36 11.10
C GLU A 619 -24.05 51.70 12.56
N GLU A 620 -23.09 51.65 13.50
CA GLU A 620 -23.16 52.26 14.84
C GLU A 620 -22.50 53.65 14.84
#